data_AF-A0A947HCT8-F1
#
_entry.id   AF-A0A947HCT8-F1
#
_cell.length_a   1.000
_cell.length_b   1.000
_cell.length_c   1.000
_cell.angle_alpha   90.00
_cell.angle_beta   90.00
_cell.angle_gamma   90.00
#
_symmetry.space_group_name_H-M   'P 1'
#
loop_
_entity.id
_entity.type
_entity.pdbx_description
1 polymer ?
#
loop_
_entity_poly.entity_id
_entity_poly.type
_entity_poly.pdbx_seq_one_letter_code
_entity_poly.pdbx_strand_id
1 'polypeptide(L)'
;MKATNIPHFPPALRKQRQHLLGLLKDYAQTGRFPQNFEYKNQSRPVFIDRNGNICAVGHLIAKTAGLALAQKLDQRFHNAYLKEMQDPQLQRWIKESGLSPQELAMIQPSYEPAPLPKNPEDPSVVIPSLSLDAVNLAVLLAYWIPIEDPTLYQGSRLGGMVIGGATVGWGLFNYGDLQGELSFKSRLSLANIGLGLATFLISFYQWQNPPDSVHPNQPQTWTVGQYPSYASQTAIGVNYQHRF
;
A
#
# COMPACT_ATOMS: atom_id res chain seq x y z
N MET A 1 -26.05 17.72 -39.15
CA MET A 1 -24.77 17.26 -39.74
C MET A 1 -24.98 17.04 -41.24
N LYS A 2 -24.24 17.72 -42.11
CA LYS A 2 -24.31 17.53 -43.57
C LYS A 2 -23.76 16.15 -43.91
N ALA A 3 -24.51 15.38 -44.71
CA ALA A 3 -24.12 14.06 -45.17
C ALA A 3 -22.97 14.16 -46.17
N THR A 4 -21.74 13.97 -45.69
CA THR A 4 -20.56 13.82 -46.56
C THR A 4 -20.66 12.48 -47.29
N ASN A 5 -20.40 12.50 -48.59
CA ASN A 5 -20.50 11.37 -49.52
C ASN A 5 -19.84 10.10 -48.95
N ILE A 6 -20.64 9.11 -48.56
CA ILE A 6 -20.17 7.86 -47.96
C ILE A 6 -19.70 6.96 -49.11
N PRO A 7 -18.40 6.56 -49.19
CA PRO A 7 -17.98 5.53 -50.15
C PRO A 7 -18.87 4.30 -49.95
N HIS A 8 -19.33 3.67 -51.05
CA HIS A 8 -20.26 2.56 -50.98
C HIS A 8 -19.59 1.36 -50.29
N PHE A 9 -19.65 1.31 -48.96
CA PHE A 9 -19.07 0.23 -48.18
C PHE A 9 -19.72 -1.10 -48.60
N PRO A 10 -18.91 -2.17 -48.75
CA PRO A 10 -19.43 -3.52 -48.92
C PRO A 10 -20.52 -3.82 -47.88
N PRO A 11 -21.56 -4.61 -48.22
CA PRO A 11 -22.66 -4.92 -47.30
C PRO A 11 -22.20 -5.40 -45.91
N ALA A 12 -21.12 -6.19 -45.86
CA ALA A 12 -20.51 -6.67 -44.62
C ALA A 12 -20.01 -5.53 -43.71
N LEU A 13 -19.30 -4.54 -44.27
CA LEU A 13 -18.80 -3.39 -43.50
C LEU A 13 -19.93 -2.49 -43.01
N ARG A 14 -21.04 -2.37 -43.77
CA ARG A 14 -22.23 -1.64 -43.30
C ARG A 14 -22.86 -2.31 -42.08
N LYS A 15 -22.96 -3.64 -42.09
CA LYS A 15 -23.48 -4.42 -40.94
C LYS A 15 -22.57 -4.27 -39.73
N GLN A 16 -21.25 -4.36 -39.92
CA GLN A 16 -20.29 -4.19 -38.83
C GLN A 16 -20.33 -2.79 -38.25
N ARG A 17 -20.42 -1.77 -39.11
CA ARG A 17 -20.59 -0.38 -38.68
C ARG A 17 -21.83 -0.20 -37.81
N GLN A 18 -22.99 -0.72 -38.23
CA GLN A 18 -24.23 -0.64 -37.44
C GLN A 18 -24.06 -1.32 -36.07
N HIS A 19 -23.40 -2.48 -36.03
CA HIS A 19 -23.10 -3.18 -34.79
C HIS A 19 -22.21 -2.35 -33.85
N LEU A 20 -21.11 -1.78 -34.35
CA LEU A 20 -20.20 -0.94 -33.54
C LEU A 20 -20.88 0.34 -33.04
N LEU A 21 -21.73 0.97 -33.85
CA LEU A 21 -22.50 2.14 -33.42
C LEU A 21 -23.51 1.79 -32.33
N GLY A 22 -24.10 0.58 -32.37
CA GLY A 22 -24.92 0.05 -31.28
C GLY A 22 -24.12 -0.09 -29.98
N LEU A 23 -22.96 -0.75 -30.04
CA LEU A 23 -22.07 -0.90 -28.88
C LEU A 23 -21.60 0.46 -28.33
N LEU A 24 -21.31 1.43 -29.20
CA LEU A 24 -20.92 2.77 -28.79
C LEU A 24 -22.06 3.50 -28.05
N LYS A 25 -23.30 3.31 -28.50
CA LYS A 25 -24.49 3.85 -27.83
C LYS A 25 -24.64 3.23 -26.43
N ASP A 26 -24.52 1.91 -26.32
CA ASP A 26 -24.59 1.21 -25.04
C ASP A 26 -23.50 1.70 -24.09
N TYR A 27 -22.25 1.81 -24.58
CA TYR A 27 -21.13 2.38 -23.82
C TYR A 27 -21.45 3.80 -23.31
N ALA A 28 -21.95 4.68 -24.17
CA ALA A 28 -22.32 6.04 -23.78
C ALA A 28 -23.41 6.06 -22.69
N GLN A 29 -24.37 5.13 -22.74
CA GLN A 29 -25.42 5.00 -21.72
C GLN A 29 -24.88 4.48 -20.39
N THR A 30 -23.84 3.65 -20.38
CA THR A 30 -23.23 3.17 -19.12
C THR A 30 -22.47 4.25 -18.35
N GLY A 31 -21.98 5.29 -19.02
CA GLY A 31 -21.31 6.43 -18.39
C GLY A 31 -19.99 6.11 -17.67
N ARG A 32 -19.38 4.94 -17.92
CA ARG A 32 -18.10 4.54 -17.30
C ARG A 32 -16.93 4.89 -18.21
N PHE A 33 -16.46 6.13 -18.08
CA PHE A 33 -15.36 6.65 -18.87
C PHE A 33 -14.03 6.60 -18.09
N PRO A 34 -12.89 6.42 -18.79
CA PRO A 34 -11.55 6.56 -18.21
C PRO A 34 -11.33 7.89 -17.51
N GLN A 35 -10.47 7.87 -16.49
CA GLN A 35 -9.92 9.06 -15.85
C GLN A 35 -8.40 9.14 -16.04
N ASN A 36 -7.89 10.35 -16.24
CA ASN A 36 -6.46 10.61 -16.43
C ASN A 36 -5.78 10.89 -15.09
N PHE A 37 -5.20 9.85 -14.49
CA PHE A 37 -4.52 9.95 -13.19
C PHE A 37 -3.04 10.34 -13.29
N GLU A 38 -2.43 10.19 -14.47
CA GLU A 38 -0.99 10.33 -14.66
C GLU A 38 -0.59 11.79 -14.93
N TYR A 39 -1.40 12.53 -15.69
CA TYR A 39 -1.07 13.88 -16.13
C TYR A 39 -1.96 14.91 -15.44
N LYS A 40 -1.44 15.51 -14.36
CA LYS A 40 -2.17 16.45 -13.48
C LYS A 40 -2.63 17.76 -14.16
N ASN A 41 -1.98 18.17 -15.25
CA ASN A 41 -2.18 19.48 -15.89
C ASN A 41 -2.48 19.39 -17.39
N GLN A 42 -2.74 18.20 -17.94
CA GLN A 42 -2.94 18.01 -19.39
C GLN A 42 -4.05 17.01 -19.64
N SER A 43 -4.96 17.35 -20.55
CA SER A 43 -5.91 16.37 -21.07
C SER A 43 -5.20 15.43 -22.04
N ARG A 44 -5.33 14.12 -21.81
CA ARG A 44 -4.69 13.08 -22.62
C ARG A 44 -5.66 11.93 -22.88
N PRO A 45 -5.51 11.21 -23.99
CA PRO A 45 -6.14 9.90 -24.12
C PRO A 45 -5.72 9.00 -22.97
N VAL A 46 -6.61 8.10 -22.57
CA VAL A 46 -6.35 7.02 -21.62
C VAL A 46 -7.08 5.81 -22.19
N PHE A 47 -6.35 4.74 -22.51
CA PHE A 47 -6.96 3.58 -23.17
C PHE A 47 -7.74 2.71 -22.17
N ILE A 48 -7.14 2.33 -21.04
CA ILE A 48 -7.81 1.71 -19.88
C ILE A 48 -7.29 2.36 -18.60
N ASP A 49 -8.14 3.01 -17.81
CA ASP A 49 -7.67 3.65 -16.56
C ASP A 49 -7.35 2.65 -15.44
N ARG A 50 -6.75 3.13 -14.35
CA ARG A 50 -6.39 2.31 -13.17
C ARG A 50 -7.60 1.65 -12.46
N ASN A 51 -8.81 2.15 -12.71
CA ASN A 51 -10.05 1.58 -12.18
C ASN A 51 -10.66 0.54 -13.14
N GLY A 52 -10.00 0.26 -14.27
CA GLY A 52 -10.44 -0.66 -15.30
C GLY A 52 -11.49 -0.09 -16.27
N ASN A 53 -11.74 1.23 -16.24
CA ASN A 53 -12.61 1.85 -17.22
C ASN A 53 -11.88 1.93 -18.56
N ILE A 54 -12.45 1.29 -19.57
CA ILE A 54 -11.92 1.25 -20.93
C ILE A 54 -12.49 2.40 -21.75
N CYS A 55 -11.67 3.04 -22.60
CA CYS A 55 -12.13 4.11 -23.47
C CYS A 55 -13.11 3.60 -24.53
N ALA A 56 -13.81 4.53 -25.20
CA ALA A 56 -14.83 4.16 -26.19
C ALA A 56 -14.28 3.24 -27.29
N VAL A 57 -13.12 3.58 -27.87
CA VAL A 57 -12.50 2.76 -28.92
C VAL A 57 -12.00 1.42 -28.38
N GLY A 58 -11.37 1.44 -27.19
CA GLY A 58 -10.96 0.22 -26.51
C GLY A 58 -12.15 -0.71 -26.24
N HIS A 59 -13.32 -0.17 -25.87
CA HIS A 59 -14.53 -0.94 -25.62
C HIS A 59 -15.01 -1.63 -26.89
N LEU A 60 -15.02 -0.91 -28.02
CA LEU A 60 -15.39 -1.48 -29.32
C LEU A 60 -14.44 -2.63 -29.71
N ILE A 61 -13.14 -2.45 -29.51
CA ILE A 61 -12.12 -3.49 -29.75
C ILE A 61 -12.36 -4.68 -28.82
N ALA A 62 -12.54 -4.44 -27.51
CA ALA A 62 -12.74 -5.51 -26.53
C ALA A 62 -13.97 -6.37 -26.86
N LYS A 63 -15.05 -5.75 -27.35
CA LYS A 63 -16.30 -6.44 -27.72
C LYS A 63 -16.24 -7.19 -29.05
N THR A 64 -15.38 -6.79 -29.98
CA THR A 64 -15.38 -7.34 -31.36
C THR A 64 -14.12 -8.12 -31.73
N ALA A 65 -12.99 -7.83 -31.09
CA ALA A 65 -11.71 -8.49 -31.29
C ALA A 65 -11.12 -9.08 -29.99
N GLY A 66 -11.82 -8.92 -28.86
CA GLY A 66 -11.49 -9.52 -27.57
C GLY A 66 -10.71 -8.60 -26.64
N LEU A 67 -10.91 -8.78 -25.34
CA LEU A 67 -10.29 -7.99 -24.29
C LEU A 67 -8.75 -8.05 -24.32
N ALA A 68 -8.19 -9.19 -24.71
CA ALA A 68 -6.74 -9.38 -24.80
C ALA A 68 -6.07 -8.40 -25.77
N LEU A 69 -6.71 -8.08 -26.91
CA LEU A 69 -6.19 -7.08 -27.84
C LEU A 69 -6.24 -5.68 -27.21
N ALA A 70 -7.34 -5.34 -26.54
CA ALA A 70 -7.47 -4.04 -25.88
C ALA A 70 -6.40 -3.84 -24.79
N GLN A 71 -6.15 -4.86 -23.97
CA GLN A 71 -5.10 -4.84 -22.94
C GLN A 71 -3.69 -4.72 -23.54
N LYS A 72 -3.41 -5.45 -24.63
CA LYS A 72 -2.14 -5.33 -25.36
C LYS A 72 -1.93 -3.92 -25.92
N LEU A 73 -2.98 -3.30 -26.45
CA LEU A 73 -2.90 -1.93 -26.96
C LEU A 73 -2.69 -0.92 -25.84
N ASP A 74 -3.41 -1.08 -24.71
CA ASP A 74 -3.23 -0.25 -23.52
C ASP A 74 -1.78 -0.29 -23.03
N GLN A 75 -1.18 -1.47 -22.87
CA GLN A 75 0.21 -1.63 -22.41
C GLN A 75 1.24 -0.89 -23.28
N ARG A 76 0.98 -0.76 -24.58
CA ARG A 76 1.94 -0.16 -25.53
C ARG A 76 1.64 1.29 -25.87
N PHE A 77 0.39 1.70 -25.74
CA PHE A 77 -0.13 2.95 -26.29
C PHE A 77 -1.11 3.64 -25.33
N HIS A 78 -0.97 3.43 -24.03
CA HIS A 78 -1.87 3.86 -22.96
C HIS A 78 -2.44 5.28 -23.15
N ASN A 79 -1.58 6.26 -23.46
CA ASN A 79 -1.99 7.66 -23.67
C ASN A 79 -1.86 8.17 -25.10
N ALA A 80 -1.67 7.28 -26.06
CA ALA A 80 -1.49 7.66 -27.46
C ALA A 80 -2.83 7.88 -28.16
N TYR A 81 -2.85 8.78 -29.15
CA TYR A 81 -3.94 8.82 -30.10
C TYR A 81 -3.85 7.63 -31.06
N LEU A 82 -4.98 7.14 -31.57
CA LEU A 82 -5.01 6.01 -32.52
C LEU A 82 -4.10 6.23 -33.74
N LYS A 83 -3.99 7.49 -34.21
CA LYS A 83 -3.11 7.87 -35.33
C LYS A 83 -1.61 7.63 -35.04
N GLU A 84 -1.24 7.58 -33.76
CA GLU A 84 0.14 7.35 -33.28
C GLU A 84 0.39 5.86 -33.01
N MET A 85 -0.66 5.04 -32.94
CA MET A 85 -0.57 3.62 -32.61
C MET A 85 -0.14 2.78 -33.82
N GLN A 86 1.11 2.35 -33.79
CA GLN A 86 1.68 1.45 -34.78
C GLN A 86 1.51 -0.01 -34.33
N ASP A 87 0.31 -0.56 -34.55
CA ASP A 87 0.00 -1.97 -34.30
C ASP A 87 -0.74 -2.62 -35.49
N PRO A 88 -0.22 -3.71 -36.08
CA PRO A 88 -0.85 -4.36 -37.23
C PRO A 88 -2.25 -4.91 -36.96
N GLN A 89 -2.53 -5.39 -35.75
CA GLN A 89 -3.85 -5.93 -35.39
C GLN A 89 -4.86 -4.79 -35.26
N LEU A 90 -4.46 -3.65 -34.69
CA LEU A 90 -5.28 -2.44 -34.69
C LEU A 90 -5.59 -1.97 -36.12
N GLN A 91 -4.58 -1.89 -36.99
CA GLN A 91 -4.78 -1.44 -38.37
C GLN A 91 -5.72 -2.37 -39.15
N ARG A 92 -5.63 -3.68 -38.92
CA ARG A 92 -6.57 -4.66 -39.48
C ARG A 92 -7.98 -4.43 -38.94
N TRP A 93 -8.14 -4.28 -37.63
CA TRP A 93 -9.43 -4.02 -37.00
C TRP A 93 -10.08 -2.74 -37.54
N ILE A 94 -9.31 -1.65 -37.71
CA ILE A 94 -9.81 -0.39 -38.29
C ILE A 94 -10.41 -0.63 -39.69
N LYS A 95 -9.71 -1.37 -40.56
CA LYS A 95 -10.19 -1.69 -41.91
C LYS A 95 -11.45 -2.54 -41.93
N GLU A 96 -11.60 -3.43 -40.94
CA GLU A 96 -12.74 -4.34 -40.82
C GLU A 96 -13.93 -3.71 -40.06
N SER A 97 -13.72 -2.60 -39.34
CA SER A 97 -14.72 -1.96 -38.48
C SER A 97 -15.90 -1.32 -39.23
N GLY A 98 -15.68 -0.85 -40.45
CA GLY A 98 -16.64 0.01 -41.16
C GLY A 98 -16.73 1.45 -40.62
N LEU A 99 -15.79 1.85 -39.76
CA LEU A 99 -15.58 3.22 -39.30
C LEU A 99 -14.33 3.79 -39.99
N SER A 100 -14.43 5.06 -40.41
CA SER A 100 -13.27 5.77 -40.96
C SER A 100 -12.28 6.14 -39.84
N PRO A 101 -10.99 6.36 -40.18
CA PRO A 101 -10.01 6.87 -39.21
C PRO A 101 -10.44 8.20 -38.55
N GLN A 102 -11.13 9.07 -39.30
CA GLN A 102 -11.66 10.34 -38.79
C GLN A 102 -12.76 10.13 -37.76
N GLU A 103 -13.66 9.16 -38.00
CA GLU A 103 -14.71 8.82 -37.02
C GLU A 103 -14.12 8.22 -35.76
N LEU A 104 -13.14 7.32 -35.88
CA LEU A 104 -12.45 6.76 -34.72
C LEU A 104 -11.70 7.83 -33.93
N ALA A 105 -11.12 8.82 -34.60
CA ALA A 105 -10.49 9.97 -33.94
C ALA A 105 -11.53 10.85 -33.20
N MET A 106 -12.76 10.99 -33.72
CA MET A 106 -13.84 11.68 -33.00
C MET A 106 -14.38 10.87 -31.82
N ILE A 107 -14.34 9.54 -31.92
CA ILE A 107 -14.77 8.62 -30.85
C ILE A 107 -13.73 8.53 -29.73
N GLN A 108 -12.45 8.81 -30.00
CA GLN A 108 -11.37 8.80 -29.00
C GLN A 108 -11.23 10.18 -28.33
N PRO A 109 -11.82 10.42 -27.15
CA PRO A 109 -11.64 11.67 -26.44
C PRO A 109 -10.26 11.74 -25.77
N SER A 110 -9.92 12.93 -25.33
CA SER A 110 -8.94 13.16 -24.26
C SER A 110 -9.68 13.38 -22.96
N TYR A 111 -9.14 12.85 -21.87
CA TYR A 111 -9.70 12.96 -20.53
C TYR A 111 -8.96 14.03 -19.75
N GLU A 112 -9.72 14.93 -19.12
CA GLU A 112 -9.16 15.90 -18.19
C GLU A 112 -8.46 15.19 -17.03
N PRO A 113 -7.45 15.83 -16.42
CA PRO A 113 -6.82 15.32 -15.23
C PRO A 113 -7.88 14.94 -14.19
N ALA A 114 -7.74 13.73 -13.62
CA ALA A 114 -8.61 13.31 -12.54
C ALA A 114 -8.51 14.34 -11.40
N PRO A 115 -9.64 14.75 -10.81
CA PRO A 115 -9.61 15.71 -9.71
C PRO A 115 -8.72 15.17 -8.60
N LEU A 116 -7.89 16.06 -8.04
CA LEU A 116 -7.12 15.73 -6.85
C LEU A 116 -8.10 15.27 -5.75
N PRO A 117 -7.68 14.33 -4.88
CA PRO A 117 -8.50 13.94 -3.74
C PRO A 117 -8.93 15.20 -2.98
N LYS A 118 -10.23 15.29 -2.65
CA LYS A 118 -10.83 16.47 -2.00
C LYS A 118 -10.17 16.84 -0.67
N ASN A 119 -9.49 15.87 -0.05
CA ASN A 119 -8.72 16.07 1.17
C ASN A 119 -7.43 15.24 1.05
N PRO A 120 -6.33 15.78 0.48
CA PRO A 120 -5.06 15.08 0.50
C PRO A 120 -4.64 14.83 1.95
N GLU A 121 -3.93 13.73 2.20
CA GLU A 121 -3.42 13.44 3.54
C GLU A 121 -2.53 14.59 4.03
N ASP A 122 -2.75 15.04 5.27
CA ASP A 122 -2.00 16.14 5.87
C ASP A 122 -0.56 15.69 6.17
N PRO A 123 0.45 16.19 5.42
CA PRO A 123 1.83 15.74 5.59
C PRO A 123 2.38 16.07 6.99
N SER A 124 1.82 17.09 7.66
CA SER A 124 2.20 17.46 9.03
C SER A 124 1.78 16.41 10.06
N VAL A 125 0.83 15.54 9.72
CA VAL A 125 0.44 14.40 10.54
C VAL A 125 1.16 13.13 10.07
N VAL A 126 1.21 12.89 8.76
CA VAL A 126 1.76 11.65 8.20
C VAL A 126 3.25 11.49 8.51
N ILE A 127 4.05 12.52 8.24
CA ILE A 127 5.51 12.43 8.36
C ILE A 127 5.96 12.18 9.81
N PRO A 128 5.47 12.94 10.82
CA PRO A 128 5.89 12.69 12.20
C PRO A 128 5.40 11.33 12.72
N SER A 129 4.18 10.91 12.36
CA SER A 129 3.64 9.62 12.77
C SER A 129 4.50 8.45 12.29
N LEU A 130 4.85 8.43 10.99
CA LEU A 130 5.71 7.39 10.42
C LEU A 130 7.12 7.42 11.01
N SER A 131 7.66 8.60 11.30
CA SER A 131 8.97 8.76 11.93
C SER A 131 8.98 8.17 13.34
N LEU A 132 7.95 8.48 14.14
CA LEU A 132 7.78 7.91 15.47
C LEU A 132 7.60 6.40 15.41
N ASP A 133 6.79 5.88 14.49
CA ASP A 133 6.59 4.44 14.34
C ASP A 133 7.90 3.72 13.98
N ALA A 134 8.70 4.29 13.07
CA ALA A 134 10.00 3.75 12.72
C ALA A 134 10.96 3.70 13.93
N VAL A 135 10.98 4.75 14.75
CA VAL A 135 11.78 4.79 15.98
C VAL A 135 11.29 3.75 17.00
N ASN A 136 9.98 3.61 17.19
CA ASN A 136 9.43 2.58 18.09
C ASN A 136 9.82 1.17 17.63
N LEU A 137 9.72 0.87 16.34
CA LEU A 137 10.16 -0.41 15.79
C LEU A 137 11.66 -0.64 16.01
N ALA A 138 12.49 0.38 15.81
CA ALA A 138 13.92 0.29 16.06
C ALA A 138 14.21 -0.03 17.54
N VAL A 139 13.50 0.61 18.48
CA VAL A 139 13.60 0.32 19.92
C VAL A 139 13.19 -1.13 20.24
N LEU A 140 12.05 -1.58 19.71
CA LEU A 140 11.57 -2.95 19.94
C LEU A 140 12.54 -4.01 19.38
N LEU A 141 13.13 -3.74 18.21
CA LEU A 141 14.15 -4.61 17.62
C LEU A 141 15.46 -4.58 18.43
N ALA A 142 15.83 -3.44 18.99
CA ALA A 142 17.02 -3.32 19.84
C ALA A 142 16.92 -4.13 21.14
N TYR A 143 15.72 -4.52 21.60
CA TYR A 143 15.56 -5.38 22.78
C TYR A 143 16.10 -6.79 22.59
N TRP A 144 16.28 -7.24 21.36
CA TRP A 144 16.91 -8.52 21.07
C TRP A 144 18.44 -8.48 21.22
N ILE A 145 19.03 -7.30 21.43
CA ILE A 145 20.46 -7.12 21.66
C ILE A 145 20.72 -7.21 23.18
N PRO A 146 21.56 -8.16 23.64
CA PRO A 146 21.91 -8.25 25.05
C PRO A 146 22.76 -7.04 25.46
N ILE A 147 22.41 -6.43 26.59
CA ILE A 147 23.14 -5.32 27.20
C ILE A 147 23.50 -5.73 28.63
N GLU A 148 24.79 -5.85 28.91
CA GLU A 148 25.30 -6.20 30.25
C GLU A 148 25.53 -4.97 31.13
N ASP A 149 25.84 -3.82 30.51
CA ASP A 149 26.07 -2.58 31.25
C ASP A 149 24.76 -2.07 31.90
N PRO A 150 24.70 -1.96 33.24
CA PRO A 150 23.46 -1.60 33.94
C PRO A 150 22.96 -0.19 33.62
N THR A 151 23.89 0.74 33.40
CA THR A 151 23.54 2.14 33.14
C THR A 151 22.94 2.30 31.75
N LEU A 152 23.54 1.63 30.76
CA LEU A 152 23.05 1.59 29.38
C LEU A 152 21.73 0.82 29.29
N TYR A 153 21.60 -0.29 30.03
CA TYR A 153 20.35 -1.04 30.09
C TYR A 153 19.21 -0.16 30.61
N GLN A 154 19.35 0.39 31.82
CA GLN A 154 18.32 1.24 32.43
C GLN A 154 18.02 2.47 31.58
N GLY A 155 19.05 3.14 31.04
CA GLY A 155 18.91 4.28 30.15
C GLY A 155 18.13 3.96 28.88
N SER A 156 18.40 2.82 28.23
CA SER A 156 17.69 2.39 27.02
C SER A 156 16.20 2.10 27.28
N ARG A 157 15.86 1.51 28.44
CA ARG A 157 14.47 1.24 28.82
C ARG A 157 13.75 2.53 29.18
N LEU A 158 14.38 3.45 29.89
CA LEU A 158 13.82 4.78 30.12
C LEU A 158 13.58 5.54 28.80
N GLY A 159 14.54 5.49 27.87
CA GLY A 159 14.38 6.04 26.53
C GLY A 159 13.18 5.46 25.79
N GLY A 160 13.01 4.13 25.83
CA GLY A 160 11.84 3.46 25.24
C GLY A 160 10.51 3.92 25.84
N MET A 161 10.43 4.14 27.16
CA MET A 161 9.24 4.72 27.80
C MET A 161 8.94 6.13 27.29
N VAL A 162 9.95 7.00 27.21
CA VAL A 162 9.77 8.37 26.70
C VAL A 162 9.29 8.38 25.25
N ILE A 163 9.90 7.55 24.39
CA ILE A 163 9.53 7.42 22.97
C ILE A 163 8.10 6.89 22.83
N GLY A 164 7.76 5.81 23.55
CA GLY A 164 6.42 5.23 23.53
C GLY A 164 5.37 6.23 23.99
N GLY A 165 5.62 6.93 25.11
CA GLY A 165 4.73 7.96 25.64
C GLY A 165 4.54 9.15 24.69
N ALA A 166 5.62 9.64 24.06
CA ALA A 166 5.54 10.71 23.07
C ALA A 166 4.70 10.29 21.84
N THR A 167 4.80 9.02 21.45
CA THR A 167 4.05 8.46 20.31
C THR A 167 2.56 8.33 20.62
N VAL A 168 2.21 7.90 21.85
CA VAL A 168 0.82 7.91 22.33
C VAL A 168 0.27 9.34 22.36
N GLY A 169 1.03 10.28 22.92
CA GLY A 169 0.64 11.70 22.97
C GLY A 169 0.37 12.28 21.58
N TRP A 170 1.25 11.99 20.61
CA TRP A 170 1.07 12.39 19.22
C TRP A 170 -0.19 11.80 18.59
N GLY A 171 -0.41 10.50 18.80
CA GLY A 171 -1.61 9.81 18.30
C GLY A 171 -2.89 10.41 18.87
N LEU A 172 -2.95 10.64 20.20
CA LEU A 172 -4.10 11.26 20.87
C LEU A 172 -4.37 12.69 20.39
N PHE A 173 -3.33 13.51 20.22
CA PHE A 173 -3.48 14.89 19.73
C PHE A 173 -4.10 14.94 18.32
N ASN A 174 -3.81 13.93 17.50
CA ASN A 174 -4.30 13.84 16.13
C ASN A 174 -5.53 12.93 15.95
N TYR A 175 -6.00 12.29 17.02
CA TYR A 175 -7.14 11.38 16.96
C TYR A 175 -8.46 12.15 16.87
N GLY A 176 -9.23 11.90 15.81
CA GLY A 176 -10.59 12.41 15.68
C GLY A 176 -10.88 12.97 14.29
N ASP A 177 -11.86 12.36 13.63
CA ASP A 177 -12.57 12.92 12.48
C ASP A 177 -14.01 12.38 12.55
N LEU A 178 -14.97 13.24 12.88
CA LEU A 178 -16.36 12.89 13.23
C LEU A 178 -17.26 12.80 11.99
N GLN A 179 -16.79 12.19 10.90
CA GLN A 179 -17.57 12.08 9.64
C GLN A 179 -17.92 10.63 9.24
N GLY A 180 -18.10 9.75 10.22
CA GLY A 180 -18.75 8.43 10.02
C GLY A 180 -17.88 7.34 9.35
N GLU A 181 -16.86 7.71 8.57
CA GLU A 181 -15.79 6.81 8.14
C GLU A 181 -14.47 7.13 8.85
N LEU A 182 -13.76 6.10 9.30
CA LEU A 182 -12.47 6.26 9.97
C LEU A 182 -11.42 6.76 8.96
N SER A 183 -11.17 8.08 8.96
CA SER A 183 -10.22 8.75 8.08
C SER A 183 -8.80 8.17 8.20
N PHE A 184 -7.97 8.35 7.17
CA PHE A 184 -6.58 7.91 7.20
C PHE A 184 -5.82 8.47 8.42
N LYS A 185 -6.06 9.74 8.75
CA LYS A 185 -5.54 10.40 9.96
C LYS A 185 -5.91 9.64 11.23
N SER A 186 -7.19 9.30 11.42
CA SER A 186 -7.63 8.55 12.60
C SER A 186 -7.04 7.14 12.67
N ARG A 187 -6.86 6.46 11.53
CA ARG A 187 -6.18 5.15 11.47
C ARG A 187 -4.72 5.25 11.90
N LEU A 188 -4.01 6.26 11.40
CA LEU A 188 -2.61 6.50 11.72
C LEU A 188 -2.44 6.86 13.20
N SER A 189 -3.30 7.73 13.73
CA SER A 189 -3.35 8.04 15.16
C SER A 189 -3.58 6.82 16.04
N LEU A 190 -4.51 5.93 15.66
CA LEU A 190 -4.73 4.67 16.38
C LEU A 190 -3.51 3.76 16.33
N ALA A 191 -2.82 3.69 15.18
CA ALA A 191 -1.57 2.94 15.06
C ALA A 191 -0.48 3.49 15.99
N ASN A 192 -0.28 4.82 16.03
CA ASN A 192 0.66 5.46 16.94
C ASN A 192 0.31 5.19 18.41
N ILE A 193 -0.98 5.27 18.79
CA ILE A 193 -1.41 4.96 20.16
C ILE A 193 -1.08 3.50 20.50
N GLY A 194 -1.43 2.56 19.62
CA GLY A 194 -1.18 1.14 19.85
C GLY A 194 0.31 0.81 19.97
N LEU A 195 1.12 1.26 19.00
CA LEU A 195 2.55 1.00 18.98
C LEU A 195 3.29 1.73 20.12
N GLY A 196 2.93 2.98 20.39
CA GLY A 196 3.49 3.76 21.49
C GLY A 196 3.20 3.13 22.86
N LEU A 197 1.98 2.63 23.09
CA LEU A 197 1.62 1.90 24.31
C LEU A 197 2.43 0.60 24.43
N ALA A 198 2.57 -0.16 23.34
CA ALA A 198 3.36 -1.39 23.35
C ALA A 198 4.83 -1.12 23.74
N THR A 199 5.47 -0.14 23.09
CA THR A 199 6.84 0.26 23.40
C THR A 199 6.97 0.73 24.84
N PHE A 200 6.04 1.57 25.31
CA PHE A 200 6.03 2.07 26.68
C PHE A 200 5.95 0.92 27.70
N LEU A 201 4.96 0.02 27.55
CA LEU A 201 4.70 -1.04 28.50
C LEU A 201 5.81 -2.09 28.51
N ILE A 202 6.34 -2.46 27.34
CA ILE A 202 7.48 -3.39 27.25
C ILE A 202 8.73 -2.76 27.89
N SER A 203 8.99 -1.48 27.63
CA SER A 203 10.10 -0.74 28.25
C SER A 203 9.98 -0.72 29.77
N PHE A 204 8.78 -0.39 30.27
CA PHE A 204 8.48 -0.31 31.68
C PHE A 204 8.62 -1.66 32.38
N TYR A 205 8.09 -2.72 31.77
CA TYR A 205 8.21 -4.07 32.28
C TYR A 205 9.67 -4.52 32.38
N GLN A 206 10.47 -4.30 31.34
CA GLN A 206 11.90 -4.64 31.33
C GLN A 206 12.74 -3.77 32.27
N TRP A 207 12.33 -2.53 32.50
CA TRP A 207 12.97 -1.66 33.49
C TRP A 207 12.74 -2.16 34.92
N GLN A 208 11.52 -2.64 35.22
CA GLN A 208 11.21 -3.24 36.52
C GLN A 208 11.79 -4.63 36.72
N ASN A 209 11.96 -5.39 35.63
CA ASN A 209 12.42 -6.77 35.64
C ASN A 209 13.69 -6.92 34.77
N PRO A 210 14.83 -6.32 35.16
CA PRO A 210 16.09 -6.49 34.44
C PRO A 210 16.57 -7.95 34.52
N PRO A 211 17.16 -8.51 33.45
CA PRO A 211 17.70 -9.87 33.48
C PRO A 211 18.97 -9.95 34.35
N ASP A 212 19.24 -11.15 34.89
CA ASP A 212 20.39 -11.39 35.78
C ASP A 212 21.74 -11.01 35.18
N SER A 213 21.87 -11.08 33.84
CA SER A 213 23.07 -10.64 33.12
C SER A 213 23.42 -9.17 33.35
N VAL A 214 22.46 -8.34 33.79
CA VAL A 214 22.64 -6.93 34.14
C VAL A 214 23.09 -6.75 35.60
N HIS A 215 22.96 -7.77 36.44
CA HIS A 215 23.34 -7.75 37.86
C HIS A 215 24.35 -8.86 38.21
N PRO A 216 25.59 -8.80 37.70
CA PRO A 216 26.58 -9.88 37.82
C PRO A 216 27.10 -10.16 39.25
N ASN A 217 26.65 -9.41 40.26
CA ASN A 217 27.12 -9.51 41.65
C ASN A 217 26.30 -10.43 42.55
N GLN A 218 25.43 -11.30 42.01
CA GLN A 218 24.92 -12.43 42.81
C GLN A 218 25.96 -13.56 42.79
N PRO A 219 26.69 -13.82 43.89
CA PRO A 219 27.75 -14.81 43.88
C PRO A 219 27.15 -16.21 43.68
N GLN A 220 27.52 -16.87 42.58
CA GLN A 220 27.32 -18.30 42.42
C GLN A 220 28.27 -19.00 43.40
N THR A 221 27.74 -19.48 44.53
CA THR A 221 28.57 -20.12 45.56
C THR A 221 28.55 -21.64 45.40
N TRP A 222 29.71 -22.19 45.06
CA TRP A 222 29.98 -23.62 45.13
C TRP A 222 30.37 -23.96 46.56
N THR A 223 29.51 -24.66 47.30
CA THR A 223 29.86 -25.19 48.62
C THR A 223 30.15 -26.68 48.52
N VAL A 224 31.35 -27.07 48.98
CA VAL A 224 31.77 -28.47 49.10
C VAL A 224 31.54 -28.90 50.54
N GLY A 225 30.62 -29.83 50.74
CA GLY A 225 30.22 -30.31 52.07
C GLY A 225 30.35 -31.82 52.19
N GLN A 226 30.59 -32.31 53.41
CA GLN A 226 30.54 -33.74 53.71
C GLN A 226 29.17 -34.09 54.27
N TYR A 227 28.53 -35.11 53.71
CA TYR A 227 27.21 -35.59 54.15
C TYR A 227 27.31 -37.03 54.66
N PRO A 228 26.58 -37.39 55.73
CA PRO A 228 26.54 -38.76 56.21
C PRO A 228 25.72 -39.63 55.25
N SER A 229 26.34 -40.65 54.67
CA SER A 229 25.66 -41.70 53.89
C SER A 229 25.23 -42.84 54.80
N TYR A 230 24.08 -43.47 54.51
CA TYR A 230 23.75 -44.78 55.08
C TYR A 230 24.88 -45.76 54.73
N ALA A 231 25.35 -46.51 55.73
CA ALA A 231 26.54 -47.37 55.74
C ALA A 231 27.90 -46.71 56.08
N SER A 232 27.95 -45.76 57.03
CA SER A 232 29.19 -45.30 57.69
C SER A 232 30.28 -44.75 56.75
N GLN A 233 29.89 -44.20 55.60
CA GLN A 233 30.78 -43.52 54.66
C GLN A 233 30.45 -42.03 54.62
N THR A 234 31.48 -41.18 54.64
CA THR A 234 31.37 -39.74 54.41
C THR A 234 31.43 -39.48 52.90
N ALA A 235 30.37 -38.90 52.33
CA ALA A 235 30.34 -38.50 50.94
C ALA A 235 30.70 -37.01 50.81
N ILE A 236 31.56 -36.65 49.87
CA ILE A 236 31.82 -35.26 49.50
C ILE A 236 30.86 -34.89 48.37
N GLY A 237 29.96 -33.95 48.64
CA GLY A 237 28.99 -33.45 47.68
C GLY A 237 29.27 -32.00 47.29
N VAL A 238 29.00 -31.67 46.03
CA VAL A 238 29.00 -30.30 45.53
C VAL A 238 27.55 -29.86 45.43
N ASN A 239 27.15 -28.84 46.21
CA ASN A 239 25.79 -28.32 46.16
C ASN A 239 25.75 -27.04 45.32
N TYR A 240 24.81 -27.00 44.37
CA TYR A 240 24.51 -25.80 43.59
C TYR A 240 23.22 -25.19 44.14
N GLN A 241 23.33 -24.04 44.80
CA GLN A 241 22.18 -23.28 45.26
C GLN A 241 21.93 -22.10 44.34
N HIS A 242 20.87 -22.20 43.53
CA HIS A 242 20.22 -21.05 42.91
C HIS A 242 19.08 -20.63 43.85
N ARG A 243 19.18 -19.42 44.43
CA ARG A 243 18.08 -18.84 45.22
C ARG A 243 17.12 -18.16 44.24
N PHE A 244 15.88 -18.66 44.17
CA PHE A 244 14.74 -17.96 43.59
C PHE A 244 14.42 -16.70 44.38
#